data_AF-A0A2U3N7S6-F1
#
_entry.id   AF-A0A2U3N7S6-F1
#
_cell.length_a   1.000
_cell.length_b   1.000
_cell.length_c   1.000
_cell.angle_alpha   90.00
_cell.angle_beta   90.00
_cell.angle_gamma   90.00
#
_symmetry.space_group_name_H-M   'P 1'
#
loop_
_entity.id
_entity.type
_entity.pdbx_description
1 polymer ?
#
loop_
_entity_poly.entity_id
_entity_poly.type
_entity_poly.pdbx_seq_one_letter_code
_entity_poly.pdbx_strand_id
1 'polypeptide(L)'
;VPSAVPVTNRRGVLAGAAALAAFGVVASACGESPPKPPAVENLLGPLDQARKDSALAGAAAAAVGVAPQIAAALTVVATQRAAHARALSTEIARAAGKLTSSSSETTPPSTSSGQAEPGPPPPPPPVSDVINSLRASAESAGRLVTTESGYRSGLLASIAASCTASYQVALVPGGPSI
;
A
#
# COMPACT_ATOMS: atom_id res chain seq x y z
N VAL A 1 -46.75 -10.76 -21.92
CA VAL A 1 -45.87 -10.93 -23.10
C VAL A 1 -44.44 -11.10 -22.61
N PRO A 2 -43.69 -12.12 -23.05
CA PRO A 2 -42.28 -12.24 -22.70
C PRO A 2 -41.46 -11.33 -23.63
N SER A 3 -40.66 -10.43 -23.05
CA SER A 3 -39.66 -9.67 -23.81
C SER A 3 -38.34 -10.41 -23.79
N ALA A 4 -37.84 -10.73 -24.98
CA ALA A 4 -36.54 -11.34 -25.19
C ALA A 4 -35.43 -10.42 -24.66
N VAL A 5 -34.58 -10.94 -23.78
CA VAL A 5 -33.35 -10.25 -23.36
C VAL A 5 -32.32 -10.40 -24.49
N PRO A 6 -31.77 -9.32 -25.06
CA PRO A 6 -30.79 -9.45 -26.13
C PRO A 6 -29.49 -10.05 -25.58
N VAL A 7 -29.08 -11.16 -26.17
CA VAL A 7 -27.77 -11.79 -26.00
C VAL A 7 -26.72 -10.84 -26.58
N THR A 8 -25.97 -10.16 -25.71
CA THR A 8 -24.86 -9.30 -26.13
C THR A 8 -23.63 -10.17 -26.45
N ASN A 9 -23.33 -10.28 -27.75
CA ASN A 9 -22.21 -11.02 -28.30
C ASN A 9 -20.89 -10.22 -28.20
N ARG A 10 -19.78 -10.91 -27.88
CA ARG A 10 -18.44 -10.34 -27.60
C ARG A 10 -17.81 -9.56 -28.76
N ARG A 11 -18.36 -9.67 -29.98
CA ARG A 11 -17.87 -8.98 -31.18
C ARG A 11 -18.31 -7.51 -31.30
N GLY A 12 -19.24 -7.02 -30.48
CA GLY A 12 -19.66 -5.61 -30.49
C GLY A 12 -18.72 -4.65 -29.73
N VAL A 13 -17.81 -5.16 -28.90
CA VAL A 13 -16.95 -4.32 -28.02
C VAL A 13 -15.76 -3.71 -28.78
N LEU A 14 -15.36 -4.27 -29.92
CA LEU A 14 -14.19 -3.80 -30.68
C LEU A 14 -14.53 -2.75 -31.76
N ALA A 15 -15.81 -2.48 -32.02
CA ALA A 15 -16.24 -1.39 -32.90
C ALA A 15 -16.41 -0.03 -32.17
N GLY A 16 -16.27 -0.01 -30.84
CA GLY A 16 -16.32 1.21 -30.01
C GLY A 16 -14.98 1.95 -29.86
N ALA A 17 -13.89 1.45 -30.47
CA ALA A 17 -12.54 1.96 -30.26
C ALA A 17 -12.12 3.10 -31.21
N ALA A 18 -13.00 3.54 -32.12
CA ALA A 18 -12.66 4.53 -33.17
C ALA A 18 -13.37 5.88 -33.06
N ALA A 19 -14.15 6.16 -32.00
CA ALA A 19 -15.01 7.35 -31.90
C ALA A 19 -14.69 8.32 -30.74
N LEU A 20 -13.53 8.20 -30.08
CA LEU A 20 -13.12 9.11 -28.99
C LEU A 20 -11.88 9.94 -29.33
N ALA A 21 -11.69 10.27 -30.62
CA ALA A 21 -10.59 11.11 -31.11
C ALA A 21 -11.00 12.60 -31.29
N ALA A 22 -12.12 13.06 -30.71
CA ALA A 22 -12.70 14.37 -31.03
C ALA A 22 -13.22 15.18 -29.82
N PHE A 23 -12.54 15.14 -28.67
CA PHE A 23 -12.72 16.16 -27.62
C PHE A 23 -11.37 16.77 -27.24
N GLY A 24 -10.76 17.46 -28.20
CA GLY A 24 -9.88 18.57 -27.93
C GLY A 24 -10.65 19.86 -28.17
N VAL A 25 -10.79 20.70 -27.14
CA VAL A 25 -10.63 22.18 -27.13
C VAL A 25 -10.92 22.69 -25.71
N VAL A 26 -9.83 23.04 -25.02
CA VAL A 26 -9.59 24.22 -24.18
C VAL A 26 -10.77 24.75 -23.34
N ALA A 27 -10.79 24.38 -22.06
CA ALA A 27 -11.19 25.31 -21.01
C ALA A 27 -9.94 26.02 -20.49
N SER A 28 -9.70 27.23 -20.99
CA SER A 28 -8.85 28.22 -20.33
C SER A 28 -9.57 28.68 -19.06
N ALA A 29 -9.33 28.00 -17.95
CA ALA A 29 -9.64 28.52 -16.63
C ALA A 29 -8.31 28.87 -15.96
N CYS A 30 -7.93 30.14 -16.07
CA CYS A 30 -6.94 30.75 -15.18
C CYS A 30 -7.45 30.70 -13.74
N GLY A 31 -6.58 30.35 -12.81
CA GLY A 31 -6.72 30.75 -11.41
C GLY A 31 -7.13 29.65 -10.45
N GLU A 32 -6.30 28.62 -10.32
CA GLU A 32 -5.74 28.28 -9.02
C GLU A 32 -4.45 27.52 -9.28
N SER A 33 -3.33 27.94 -8.69
CA SER A 33 -2.14 27.10 -8.68
C SER A 33 -2.58 25.74 -8.13
N PRO A 34 -2.37 24.61 -8.83
CA PRO A 34 -2.72 23.31 -8.28
C PRO A 34 -2.12 23.23 -6.88
N PRO A 35 -2.91 22.83 -5.86
CA PRO A 35 -2.43 22.82 -4.49
C PRO A 35 -1.10 22.10 -4.47
N LYS A 36 -0.12 22.70 -3.78
CA LYS A 36 1.26 22.19 -3.78
C LYS A 36 1.18 20.68 -3.55
N PRO A 37 1.69 19.86 -4.49
CA PRO A 37 1.62 18.42 -4.36
C PRO A 37 2.14 18.06 -2.97
N PRO A 38 1.39 17.25 -2.21
CA PRO A 38 1.81 16.87 -0.88
C PRO A 38 3.24 16.34 -0.92
N ALA A 39 3.97 16.72 0.12
CA ALA A 39 5.39 16.49 0.23
C ALA A 39 5.66 14.97 0.21
N VAL A 40 6.70 14.54 -0.51
CA VAL A 40 7.11 13.13 -0.62
C VAL A 40 7.32 12.50 0.77
N GLU A 41 7.69 13.35 1.71
CA GLU A 41 7.90 13.12 3.13
C GLU A 41 6.67 12.49 3.80
N ASN A 42 5.46 12.73 3.30
CA ASN A 42 4.24 12.08 3.80
C ASN A 42 4.25 10.55 3.62
N LEU A 43 5.04 10.02 2.67
CA LEU A 43 5.18 8.58 2.45
C LEU A 43 6.13 7.89 3.43
N LEU A 44 6.92 8.65 4.20
CA LEU A 44 7.85 8.08 5.20
C LEU A 44 7.10 7.37 6.33
N GLY A 45 6.00 7.97 6.81
CA GLY A 45 5.15 7.34 7.83
C GLY A 45 4.61 5.97 7.40
N PRO A 46 3.92 5.86 6.26
CA PRO A 46 3.49 4.58 5.69
C PRO A 46 4.63 3.58 5.44
N LEU A 47 5.82 4.06 5.06
CA LEU A 47 6.98 3.20 4.80
C LEU A 47 7.50 2.58 6.09
N ASP A 48 7.68 3.37 7.15
CA ASP A 48 8.12 2.87 8.45
C ASP A 48 7.09 1.92 9.04
N GLN A 49 5.81 2.26 8.89
CA GLN A 49 4.72 1.42 9.35
C GLN A 49 4.70 0.07 8.60
N ALA A 50 4.88 0.06 7.28
CA ALA A 50 4.95 -1.18 6.51
C ALA A 50 6.11 -2.09 6.93
N ARG A 51 7.27 -1.52 7.28
CA ARG A 51 8.41 -2.28 7.82
C ARG A 51 8.09 -2.88 9.18
N LYS A 52 7.50 -2.09 10.09
CA LYS A 52 7.08 -2.55 11.42
C LYS A 52 6.05 -3.66 11.33
N ASP A 53 5.01 -3.49 10.50
CA ASP A 53 3.99 -4.52 10.28
C ASP A 53 4.59 -5.82 9.74
N SER A 54 5.54 -5.72 8.80
CA SER A 54 6.23 -6.89 8.24
C SER A 54 7.02 -7.64 9.31
N ALA A 55 7.75 -6.92 10.16
CA ALA A 55 8.53 -7.53 11.23
C ALA A 55 7.62 -8.16 12.30
N LEU A 56 6.55 -7.47 12.69
CA LEU A 56 5.57 -7.93 13.66
C LEU A 56 4.88 -9.21 13.17
N ALA A 57 4.40 -9.22 11.92
CA ALA A 57 3.78 -10.40 11.31
C ALA A 57 4.76 -11.58 11.19
N GLY A 58 6.02 -11.33 10.83
CA GLY A 58 7.05 -12.36 10.77
C GLY A 58 7.38 -12.95 12.15
N ALA A 59 7.46 -12.12 13.18
CA ALA A 59 7.68 -12.56 14.56
C ALA A 59 6.49 -13.39 15.08
N ALA A 60 5.25 -12.96 14.78
CA ALA A 60 4.05 -13.72 15.12
C ALA A 60 4.01 -15.08 14.39
N ALA A 61 4.43 -15.14 13.13
CA ALA A 61 4.49 -16.38 12.35
C ALA A 61 5.50 -17.39 12.93
N ALA A 62 6.61 -16.91 13.49
CA ALA A 62 7.66 -17.73 14.08
C ALA A 62 7.37 -18.18 15.53
N ALA A 63 6.25 -17.73 16.11
CA ALA A 63 5.92 -18.02 17.50
C ALA A 63 5.59 -19.50 17.72
N VAL A 64 6.17 -20.08 18.77
CA VAL A 64 5.91 -21.47 19.17
C VAL A 64 4.45 -21.63 19.57
N GLY A 65 3.78 -22.68 19.08
CA GLY A 65 2.39 -22.98 19.40
C GLY A 65 1.36 -22.35 18.45
N VAL A 66 1.79 -21.59 17.44
CA VAL A 66 0.90 -21.11 16.38
C VAL A 66 0.57 -22.25 15.42
N ALA A 67 -0.72 -22.39 15.07
CA ALA A 67 -1.16 -23.40 14.11
C ALA A 67 -0.53 -23.17 12.73
N PRO A 68 -0.08 -24.22 12.00
CA PRO A 68 0.68 -24.06 10.74
C PRO A 68 -0.01 -23.18 9.69
N GLN A 69 -1.34 -23.29 9.58
CA GLN A 69 -2.14 -22.47 8.67
C GLN A 69 -2.13 -20.98 9.04
N ILE A 70 -2.11 -20.65 10.33
CA ILE A 70 -2.04 -19.27 10.82
C ILE A 70 -0.62 -18.74 10.58
N ALA A 71 0.42 -19.54 10.84
CA ALA A 71 1.80 -19.17 10.58
C ALA A 71 2.04 -18.89 9.08
N ALA A 72 1.45 -19.70 8.19
CA ALA A 72 1.49 -19.48 6.75
C ALA A 72 0.79 -18.17 6.36
N ALA A 73 -0.40 -17.89 6.88
CA ALA A 73 -1.12 -16.65 6.62
C ALA A 73 -0.34 -15.41 7.10
N LEU A 74 0.24 -15.47 8.30
CA LEU A 74 1.09 -14.40 8.85
C LEU A 74 2.36 -14.18 8.02
N THR A 75 2.96 -15.26 7.49
CA THR A 75 4.11 -15.16 6.58
C THR A 75 3.73 -14.46 5.28
N VAL A 76 2.55 -14.76 4.72
CA VAL A 76 2.03 -14.04 3.55
C VAL A 76 1.82 -12.56 3.87
N VAL A 77 1.23 -12.23 5.01
CA VAL A 77 1.07 -10.84 5.45
C VAL A 77 2.44 -10.15 5.55
N ALA A 78 3.43 -10.79 6.16
CA ALA A 78 4.78 -10.23 6.29
C ALA A 78 5.39 -9.92 4.92
N THR A 79 5.31 -10.86 3.96
CA THR A 79 5.85 -10.65 2.61
C THR A 79 5.13 -9.54 1.85
N GLN A 80 3.81 -9.42 1.98
CA GLN A 80 3.03 -8.33 1.39
C GLN A 80 3.41 -6.96 1.97
N ARG A 81 3.55 -6.85 3.30
CA ARG A 81 3.97 -5.60 3.94
C ARG A 81 5.41 -5.22 3.56
N ALA A 82 6.31 -6.18 3.43
CA ALA A 82 7.66 -5.94 2.89
C ALA A 82 7.62 -5.45 1.43
N ALA A 83 6.71 -5.98 0.61
CA ALA A 83 6.53 -5.52 -0.77
C ALA A 83 6.00 -4.08 -0.84
N HIS A 84 5.04 -3.71 0.01
CA HIS A 84 4.58 -2.32 0.12
C HIS A 84 5.70 -1.37 0.57
N ALA A 85 6.52 -1.77 1.54
CA ALA A 85 7.67 -0.97 1.97
C ALA A 85 8.65 -0.71 0.81
N ARG A 86 8.91 -1.73 -0.02
CA ARG A 86 9.72 -1.59 -1.23
C ARG A 86 9.08 -0.64 -2.25
N ALA A 87 7.78 -0.78 -2.52
CA ALA A 87 7.07 0.10 -3.45
C ALA A 87 7.10 1.58 -2.98
N LEU A 88 6.84 1.83 -1.69
CA LEU A 88 6.94 3.16 -1.10
C LEU A 88 8.37 3.72 -1.20
N SER A 89 9.39 2.92 -0.88
CA SER A 89 10.78 3.36 -0.99
C SER A 89 11.18 3.70 -2.43
N THR A 90 10.68 2.95 -3.40
CA THR A 90 10.91 3.18 -4.83
C THR A 90 10.25 4.49 -5.26
N GLU A 91 9.03 4.76 -4.81
CA GLU A 91 8.31 6.00 -5.09
C GLU A 91 9.02 7.22 -4.47
N ILE A 92 9.49 7.11 -3.23
CA ILE A 92 10.25 8.17 -2.55
C ILE A 92 11.54 8.47 -3.33
N ALA A 93 12.31 7.46 -3.70
CA ALA A 93 13.54 7.63 -4.49
C ALA A 93 13.26 8.25 -5.86
N ARG A 94 12.21 7.79 -6.55
CA ARG A 94 11.78 8.35 -7.85
C ARG A 94 11.40 9.82 -7.73
N ALA A 95 10.78 10.21 -6.62
CA ALA A 95 10.39 11.59 -6.41
C ALA A 95 11.59 12.47 -6.02
N ALA A 96 12.52 11.97 -5.22
CA ALA A 96 13.79 12.64 -4.96
C ALA A 96 14.58 12.90 -6.25
N GLY A 97 14.67 11.91 -7.16
CA GLY A 97 15.31 12.08 -8.47
C GLY A 97 14.63 13.10 -9.40
N LYS A 98 13.33 13.35 -9.22
CA LYS A 98 12.62 14.44 -9.92
C LYS A 98 12.96 15.81 -9.32
N LEU A 99 13.23 15.88 -8.02
CA LEU A 99 13.61 17.12 -7.34
C LEU A 99 15.07 17.50 -7.66
N THR A 100 15.99 16.52 -7.73
CA THR A 100 17.41 16.77 -8.04
C THR A 100 17.65 17.25 -9.48
N SER A 101 16.79 16.89 -10.44
CA SER A 101 16.84 17.43 -11.81
C SER A 101 16.44 18.92 -11.88
N SER A 102 15.89 19.50 -10.81
CA SER A 102 15.48 20.90 -10.72
C SER A 102 16.25 21.72 -9.67
N SER A 103 17.08 21.09 -8.84
CA SER A 103 17.98 21.78 -7.92
C SER A 103 19.09 20.83 -7.51
N SER A 104 20.33 21.17 -7.88
CA SER A 104 21.51 20.42 -7.49
C SER A 104 22.00 20.94 -6.14
N GLU A 105 21.80 20.18 -5.07
CA GLU A 105 22.76 20.06 -3.98
C GLU A 105 22.47 18.78 -3.20
N THR A 106 23.51 18.01 -2.85
CA THR A 106 23.38 16.80 -2.04
C THR A 106 24.49 16.78 -1.01
N THR A 107 24.09 16.78 0.26
CA THR A 107 24.95 16.49 1.40
C THR A 107 24.58 15.09 1.91
N PRO A 108 25.55 14.20 2.16
CA PRO A 108 25.25 12.86 2.68
C PRO A 108 24.97 12.91 4.19
N PRO A 109 23.98 12.15 4.71
CA PRO A 109 23.91 11.87 6.14
C PRO A 109 24.76 10.63 6.48
N SER A 110 25.58 10.76 7.52
CA SER A 110 26.24 9.65 8.20
C SER A 110 25.29 9.06 9.25
N THR A 111 24.96 7.77 9.17
CA THR A 111 24.19 7.07 10.20
C THR A 111 25.06 6.02 10.90
N SER A 112 25.51 6.35 12.10
CA SER A 112 26.10 5.40 13.04
C SER A 112 25.00 4.53 13.65
N SER A 113 25.07 3.23 13.40
CA SER A 113 24.19 2.24 14.03
C SER A 113 24.90 1.65 15.25
N GLY A 114 24.52 2.10 16.45
CA GLY A 114 24.98 1.48 17.70
C GLY A 114 24.36 0.10 17.86
N GLN A 115 25.19 -0.93 17.98
CA GLN A 115 24.77 -2.30 18.23
C GLN A 115 24.45 -2.45 19.72
N ALA A 116 23.18 -2.59 20.05
CA ALA A 116 22.74 -2.92 21.40
C ALA A 116 22.82 -4.44 21.63
N GLU A 117 23.32 -4.81 22.79
CA GLU A 117 23.54 -6.18 23.26
C GLU A 117 22.20 -6.96 23.37
N PRO A 118 22.12 -8.24 22.97
CA PRO A 118 20.84 -8.96 22.97
C PRO A 118 20.42 -9.33 24.40
N GLY A 119 19.41 -8.64 24.92
CA GLY A 119 18.60 -9.13 26.03
C GLY A 119 17.79 -10.38 25.63
N PRO A 120 17.18 -11.09 26.60
CA PRO A 120 16.31 -12.23 26.31
C PRO A 120 15.22 -11.85 25.30
N PRO A 121 14.86 -12.75 24.37
CA PRO A 121 13.92 -12.42 23.30
C PRO A 121 12.58 -11.99 23.91
N PRO A 122 11.97 -10.88 23.45
CA PRO A 122 10.66 -10.47 23.90
C PRO A 122 9.64 -11.58 23.60
N PRO A 123 8.56 -11.68 24.40
CA PRO A 123 7.50 -12.64 24.14
C PRO A 123 6.95 -12.44 22.72
N PRO A 124 6.57 -13.53 22.02
CA PRO A 124 6.08 -13.42 20.66
C PRO A 124 4.81 -12.57 20.60
N PRO A 125 4.67 -11.70 19.58
CA PRO A 125 3.50 -10.85 19.47
C PRO A 125 2.25 -11.69 19.17
N PRO A 126 1.11 -11.44 19.85
CA PRO A 126 -0.14 -12.11 19.55
C PRO A 126 -0.69 -11.69 18.18
N VAL A 127 -1.48 -12.57 17.55
CA VAL A 127 -2.12 -12.29 16.25
C VAL A 127 -3.02 -11.04 16.29
N SER A 128 -3.62 -10.75 17.45
CA SER A 128 -4.41 -9.53 17.67
C SER A 128 -3.60 -8.26 17.43
N ASP A 129 -2.31 -8.26 17.76
CA ASP A 129 -1.44 -7.08 17.59
C ASP A 129 -1.13 -6.87 16.11
N VAL A 130 -0.97 -7.96 15.35
CA VAL A 130 -0.85 -7.90 13.88
C VAL A 130 -2.13 -7.28 13.30
N ILE A 131 -3.30 -7.78 13.70
CA ILE A 131 -4.61 -7.30 13.24
C ILE A 131 -4.79 -5.80 13.54
N ASN A 132 -4.48 -5.39 14.77
CA ASN A 132 -4.60 -4.00 15.20
C ASN A 132 -3.63 -3.09 14.44
N SER A 133 -2.38 -3.53 14.26
CA SER A 133 -1.38 -2.79 13.49
C SER A 133 -1.80 -2.61 12.04
N LEU A 134 -2.30 -3.67 11.39
CA LEU A 134 -2.80 -3.61 10.01
C LEU A 134 -4.01 -2.69 9.86
N ARG A 135 -4.91 -2.66 10.86
CA ARG A 135 -6.05 -1.72 10.88
C ARG A 135 -5.57 -0.27 10.94
N ALA A 136 -4.65 0.03 11.86
CA ALA A 136 -4.06 1.37 11.96
C ALA A 136 -3.33 1.76 10.66
N SER A 137 -2.62 0.82 10.04
CA SER A 137 -1.96 1.03 8.75
C SER A 137 -2.95 1.32 7.61
N ALA A 138 -4.09 0.62 7.58
CA ALA A 138 -5.13 0.85 6.58
C ALA A 138 -5.78 2.23 6.74
N GLU A 139 -6.09 2.62 7.98
CA GLU A 139 -6.68 3.92 8.29
C GLU A 139 -5.73 5.07 7.97
N SER A 140 -4.46 4.97 8.39
CA SER A 140 -3.44 5.96 8.11
C SER A 140 -3.22 6.14 6.60
N ALA A 141 -3.09 5.03 5.86
CA ALA A 141 -2.98 5.08 4.41
C ALA A 141 -4.25 5.68 3.76
N GLY A 142 -5.44 5.29 4.22
CA GLY A 142 -6.71 5.82 3.74
C GLY A 142 -6.86 7.33 3.92
N ARG A 143 -6.35 7.90 5.03
CA ARG A 143 -6.32 9.35 5.25
C ARG A 143 -5.40 10.07 4.28
N LEU A 144 -4.32 9.44 3.82
CA LEU A 144 -3.41 10.03 2.83
C LEU A 144 -3.93 9.91 1.40
N VAL A 145 -4.80 8.93 1.10
CA VAL A 145 -5.43 8.79 -0.23
C VAL A 145 -6.21 10.04 -0.62
N THR A 146 -6.82 10.74 0.35
CA THR A 146 -7.62 11.94 0.08
C THR A 146 -6.80 13.21 -0.14
N THR A 147 -5.52 13.20 0.24
CA THR A 147 -4.61 14.35 0.10
C THR A 147 -3.58 14.15 -1.00
N GLU A 148 -3.24 12.91 -1.33
CA GLU A 148 -2.35 12.52 -2.43
C GLU A 148 -3.09 12.41 -3.76
N SER A 149 -2.34 12.40 -4.87
CA SER A 149 -2.91 12.26 -6.22
C SER A 149 -2.11 11.32 -7.11
N GLY A 150 -2.74 10.89 -8.21
CA GLY A 150 -2.13 10.06 -9.24
C GLY A 150 -1.57 8.73 -8.70
N TYR A 151 -0.32 8.43 -9.02
CA TYR A 151 0.31 7.18 -8.63
C TYR A 151 0.38 6.98 -7.11
N ARG A 152 0.58 8.05 -6.32
CA ARG A 152 0.72 7.96 -4.87
C ARG A 152 -0.59 7.60 -4.17
N SER A 153 -1.68 8.25 -4.57
CA SER A 153 -3.00 7.90 -4.03
C SER A 153 -3.39 6.48 -4.42
N GLY A 154 -3.08 6.04 -5.65
CA GLY A 154 -3.28 4.65 -6.07
C GLY A 154 -2.46 3.64 -5.24
N LEU A 155 -1.18 3.94 -5.00
CA LEU A 155 -0.31 3.10 -4.17
C LEU A 155 -0.83 3.00 -2.73
N LEU A 156 -1.18 4.13 -2.11
CA LEU A 156 -1.73 4.16 -0.75
C LEU A 156 -3.09 3.47 -0.64
N ALA A 157 -3.96 3.60 -1.66
CA ALA A 157 -5.24 2.90 -1.71
C ALA A 157 -5.03 1.38 -1.80
N SER A 158 -4.08 0.92 -2.61
CA SER A 158 -3.71 -0.50 -2.69
C SER A 158 -3.18 -1.04 -1.34
N ILE A 159 -2.37 -0.24 -0.65
CA ILE A 159 -1.85 -0.57 0.68
C ILE A 159 -3.00 -0.70 1.69
N ALA A 160 -3.92 0.27 1.71
CA ALA A 160 -5.09 0.25 2.59
C ALA A 160 -5.97 -0.99 2.32
N ALA A 161 -6.31 -1.24 1.05
CA ALA A 161 -7.11 -2.39 0.65
C ALA A 161 -6.47 -3.73 1.02
N SER A 162 -5.16 -3.88 0.79
CA SER A 162 -4.43 -5.11 1.15
C SER A 162 -4.36 -5.33 2.66
N CYS A 163 -4.12 -4.28 3.45
CA CYS A 163 -4.20 -4.37 4.92
C CYS A 163 -5.61 -4.77 5.38
N THR A 164 -6.64 -4.17 4.79
CA THR A 164 -8.04 -4.50 5.06
C THR A 164 -8.36 -5.95 4.74
N ALA A 165 -7.97 -6.45 3.57
CA ALA A 165 -8.13 -7.86 3.22
C ALA A 165 -7.40 -8.78 4.20
N SER A 166 -6.19 -8.38 4.64
CA SER A 166 -5.40 -9.17 5.58
C SER A 166 -6.09 -9.31 6.94
N TYR A 167 -6.59 -8.21 7.52
CA TYR A 167 -7.20 -8.28 8.86
C TYR A 167 -8.67 -8.73 8.86
N GLN A 168 -9.39 -8.64 7.73
CA GLN A 168 -10.79 -9.11 7.64
C GLN A 168 -10.93 -10.54 7.11
N VAL A 169 -9.97 -11.02 6.32
CA VAL A 169 -10.09 -12.31 5.63
C VAL A 169 -8.94 -13.24 6.01
N ALA A 170 -7.70 -12.81 5.82
CA ALA A 170 -6.55 -13.72 5.98
C ALA A 170 -6.29 -14.13 7.43
N LEU A 171 -6.54 -13.23 8.39
CA LEU A 171 -6.22 -13.45 9.81
C LEU A 171 -7.45 -13.68 10.70
N VAL A 172 -8.66 -13.72 10.13
CA VAL A 172 -9.88 -14.03 10.89
C VAL A 172 -9.97 -15.54 11.11
N PRO A 173 -10.07 -16.03 12.37
CA PRO A 173 -10.26 -17.45 12.64
C PRO A 173 -11.59 -17.93 12.05
N GLY A 174 -11.53 -18.86 11.08
CA GLY A 174 -12.73 -19.49 10.49
C GLY A 174 -12.85 -19.44 8.96
N GLY A 175 -11.81 -19.07 8.21
CA GLY A 175 -11.83 -19.17 6.73
C GLY A 175 -12.03 -20.61 6.25
N PRO A 176 -12.78 -20.84 5.14
CA PRO A 176 -13.18 -22.18 4.72
C PRO A 176 -11.96 -23.05 4.42
N SER A 177 -11.93 -24.23 5.01
CA SER A 177 -11.10 -25.34 4.54
C SER A 177 -11.49 -25.60 3.08
N ILE A 178 -10.61 -25.24 2.14
CA ILE A 178 -10.69 -25.70 0.75
C ILE A 178 -9.94 -27.02 0.60
#